data_AF-A0A7C1H540-F1
#
_entry.id   AF-A0A7C1H540-F1
#
_cell.length_a   1.000
_cell.length_b   1.000
_cell.length_c   1.000
_cell.angle_alpha   90.00
_cell.angle_beta   90.00
_cell.angle_gamma   90.00
#
_symmetry.space_group_name_H-M   'P 1'
#
loop_
_entity.id
_entity.type
_entity.pdbx_description
1 polymer ?
#
loop_
_entity_poly.entity_id
_entity_poly.type
_entity_poly.pdbx_seq_one_letter_code
_entity_poly.pdbx_strand_id
1 'polypeptide(L)'
;MQTDYTKIRDTNEMVLHLLSIALFYGDYAIPYHFMNTNSQAHLAVKKNDVAALNRFCSRNWIDFELLTDEKREELFRIYDQLDSRFGEKLKTELAPLPTEYLIELGERAQGLGKFRDAHSAFKAAGLLEKRVNQLVTEAIQILSAKEISSGDLTPEMLEEKVTSAVSLVFQALRLKNPFRNQFQTLAMALHLEDAESMRKYNKYIEQSQFKEIIEFCIEFLIDDNAISSKISGALSSGKLRRLFLKKLAIRFSDGSGRYQTFVENYNKAVEMLQTASKESDYLKVQKILLGRGTGDNEYFQYLQELSVEHPIGSLLVHIRLTPEGKRYIAPIILKSDNSLLDFLEIS
;
A
#
# COMPACT_ATOMS: atom_id res chain seq x y z
N MET A 1 27.07 21.92 13.14
CA MET A 1 28.37 22.19 12.48
C MET A 1 28.07 23.02 11.25
N GLN A 2 28.62 24.22 11.11
CA GLN A 2 28.35 25.10 9.97
C GLN A 2 29.24 24.65 8.79
N THR A 3 28.64 24.14 7.73
CA THR A 3 29.38 23.55 6.61
C THR A 3 29.90 24.65 5.69
N ASP A 4 31.20 24.61 5.36
CA ASP A 4 31.84 25.55 4.43
C ASP A 4 31.58 25.14 2.97
N TYR A 5 30.61 25.82 2.34
CA TYR A 5 30.10 25.52 1.00
C TYR A 5 31.07 25.82 -0.14
N THR A 6 32.20 26.49 0.13
CA THR A 6 33.21 26.81 -0.89
C THR A 6 34.02 25.60 -1.35
N LYS A 7 33.89 24.46 -0.64
CA LYS A 7 34.66 23.24 -0.89
C LYS A 7 33.97 22.19 -1.76
N ILE A 8 32.72 22.42 -2.18
CA ILE A 8 31.93 21.48 -2.98
C ILE A 8 32.34 21.57 -4.45
N ARG A 9 32.91 20.47 -4.98
CA ARG A 9 33.69 20.50 -6.24
C ARG A 9 32.99 19.90 -7.45
N ASP A 10 31.93 19.10 -7.28
CA ASP A 10 31.19 18.51 -8.40
C ASP A 10 29.65 18.59 -8.27
N THR A 11 28.97 18.35 -9.40
CA THR A 11 27.51 18.42 -9.57
C THR A 11 26.76 17.36 -8.75
N ASN A 12 27.36 16.20 -8.50
CA ASN A 12 26.79 15.16 -7.64
C ASN A 12 26.84 15.58 -6.17
N GLU A 13 27.98 16.03 -5.68
CA GLU A 13 28.19 16.44 -4.27
C GLU A 13 27.22 17.57 -3.85
N MET A 14 26.82 18.40 -4.81
CA MET A 14 25.90 19.51 -4.62
C MET A 14 24.41 19.13 -4.65
N VAL A 15 23.99 18.23 -5.55
CA VAL A 15 22.63 17.66 -5.57
C VAL A 15 22.40 16.84 -4.30
N LEU A 16 23.43 16.12 -3.86
CA LEU A 16 23.47 15.39 -2.60
C LEU A 16 23.35 16.30 -1.38
N HIS A 17 23.98 17.48 -1.42
CA HIS A 17 23.83 18.48 -0.38
C HIS A 17 22.39 19.04 -0.30
N LEU A 18 21.72 19.23 -1.44
CA LEU A 18 20.33 19.71 -1.48
C LEU A 18 19.31 18.68 -1.00
N LEU A 19 19.52 17.42 -1.37
CA LEU A 19 18.76 16.30 -0.80
C LEU A 19 19.01 16.22 0.71
N SER A 20 20.25 16.44 1.18
CA SER A 20 20.57 16.46 2.61
C SER A 20 19.88 17.61 3.37
N ILE A 21 19.73 18.79 2.76
CA ILE A 21 19.02 19.93 3.35
C ILE A 21 17.50 19.67 3.41
N ALA A 22 16.94 19.03 2.38
CA ALA A 22 15.57 18.51 2.42
C ALA A 22 15.41 17.40 3.48
N LEU A 23 16.46 16.61 3.74
CA LEU A 23 16.53 15.60 4.79
C LEU A 23 16.64 16.21 6.21
N PHE A 24 17.39 17.30 6.42
CA PHE A 24 17.66 17.85 7.77
C PHE A 24 16.50 18.69 8.36
N TYR A 25 15.50 19.09 7.56
CA TYR A 25 14.44 20.00 8.00
C TYR A 25 12.98 19.50 7.93
N GLY A 26 12.71 18.23 7.64
CA GLY A 26 11.35 17.70 7.88
C GLY A 26 10.98 16.36 7.24
N ASP A 27 10.06 15.67 7.90
CA ASP A 27 9.57 14.30 7.68
C ASP A 27 8.84 13.99 6.35
N TYR A 28 8.98 14.78 5.27
CA TYR A 28 8.14 14.56 4.07
C TYR A 28 8.84 14.68 2.70
N ALA A 29 10.17 14.76 2.63
CA ALA A 29 10.87 14.96 1.36
C ALA A 29 11.31 13.66 0.66
N ILE A 30 10.41 12.70 0.47
CA ILE A 30 10.68 11.47 -0.28
C ILE A 30 9.54 11.07 -1.21
N PRO A 31 9.03 11.95 -2.09
CA PRO A 31 8.62 11.43 -3.40
C PRO A 31 8.50 12.51 -4.49
N TYR A 32 9.40 12.55 -5.48
CA TYR A 32 8.98 12.99 -6.82
C TYR A 32 9.87 12.54 -7.98
N HIS A 33 11.14 12.20 -7.74
CA HIS A 33 12.12 12.13 -8.83
C HIS A 33 12.40 10.75 -9.44
N PHE A 34 11.93 9.66 -8.82
CA PHE A 34 12.30 8.32 -9.29
C PHE A 34 11.29 7.64 -10.22
N MET A 35 10.17 8.29 -10.56
CA MET A 35 9.00 7.56 -11.10
C MET A 35 8.36 8.11 -12.38
N ASN A 36 9.05 8.92 -13.16
CA ASN A 36 8.51 9.31 -14.47
C ASN A 36 9.63 9.57 -15.47
N THR A 37 9.79 8.67 -16.45
CA THR A 37 10.63 8.92 -17.64
C THR A 37 10.15 10.13 -18.45
N ASN A 38 8.90 10.55 -18.25
CA ASN A 38 8.31 11.77 -18.81
C ASN A 38 8.16 12.93 -17.80
N SER A 39 8.55 12.79 -16.51
CA SER A 39 8.71 13.99 -15.66
C SER A 39 10.07 14.55 -15.96
N GLN A 40 10.10 15.37 -17.00
CA GLN A 40 11.16 16.34 -17.14
C GLN A 40 11.00 17.31 -15.98
N ALA A 41 11.69 17.03 -14.87
CA ALA A 41 12.01 18.05 -13.90
C ALA A 41 12.98 19.00 -14.58
N HIS A 42 12.45 19.95 -15.36
CA HIS A 42 13.22 21.13 -15.68
C HIS A 42 13.43 21.87 -14.36
N LEU A 43 14.68 21.98 -13.91
CA LEU A 43 15.12 23.17 -13.20
C LEU A 43 15.03 24.33 -14.19
N ALA A 44 13.81 24.78 -14.47
CA ALA A 44 13.58 26.08 -15.08
C ALA A 44 13.62 27.08 -13.95
N VAL A 45 14.83 27.44 -13.56
CA VAL A 45 14.99 28.53 -12.64
C VAL A 45 15.00 29.80 -13.46
N LYS A 46 14.06 30.69 -13.14
CA LYS A 46 14.15 32.08 -13.53
C LYS A 46 14.26 32.87 -12.23
N LYS A 47 15.22 33.78 -12.19
CA LYS A 47 15.44 34.71 -11.09
C LYS A 47 14.10 35.34 -10.66
N ASN A 48 13.78 35.31 -9.37
CA ASN A 48 12.55 35.81 -8.74
C ASN A 48 11.23 35.05 -9.04
N ASP A 49 11.26 33.81 -9.54
CA ASP A 49 10.03 33.04 -9.74
C ASP A 49 9.58 32.35 -8.44
N VAL A 50 8.89 33.11 -7.58
CA VAL A 50 8.21 32.61 -6.37
C VAL A 50 7.25 31.45 -6.71
N ALA A 51 6.71 31.39 -7.94
CA ALA A 51 5.89 30.26 -8.37
C ALA A 51 6.75 29.03 -8.72
N ALA A 52 7.99 29.18 -9.18
CA ALA A 52 8.93 28.05 -9.34
C ALA A 52 9.39 27.51 -8.00
N LEU A 53 9.68 28.38 -7.02
CA LEU A 53 10.00 27.95 -5.66
C LEU A 53 8.77 27.35 -4.96
N ASN A 54 7.58 27.93 -5.09
CA ASN A 54 6.35 27.32 -4.57
C ASN A 54 6.02 26.01 -5.28
N ARG A 55 6.29 25.87 -6.59
CA ARG A 55 6.17 24.58 -7.29
C ARG A 55 7.23 23.60 -6.80
N PHE A 56 8.44 24.04 -6.51
CA PHE A 56 9.49 23.21 -5.91
C PHE A 56 9.10 22.77 -4.48
N CYS A 57 8.65 23.68 -3.62
CA CYS A 57 8.18 23.40 -2.27
C CYS A 57 6.92 22.52 -2.28
N SER A 58 5.94 22.82 -3.12
CA SER A 58 4.73 22.00 -3.31
C SER A 58 5.06 20.60 -3.86
N ARG A 59 6.02 20.48 -4.79
CA ARG A 59 6.50 19.19 -5.33
C ARG A 59 7.35 18.39 -4.33
N ASN A 60 7.97 19.08 -3.36
CA ASN A 60 8.78 18.49 -2.29
C ASN A 60 8.06 18.48 -0.93
N TRP A 61 6.75 18.78 -0.91
CA TRP A 61 5.89 18.77 0.28
C TRP A 61 6.46 19.59 1.45
N ILE A 62 7.20 20.65 1.10
CA ILE A 62 7.67 21.68 2.02
C ILE A 62 6.51 22.66 2.14
N ASP A 63 5.92 22.72 3.33
CA ASP A 63 4.95 23.76 3.64
C ASP A 63 5.72 25.08 3.82
N PHE A 64 5.94 25.76 2.71
CA PHE A 64 6.75 26.97 2.65
C PHE A 64 6.26 28.03 3.64
N GLU A 65 4.95 28.06 3.89
CA GLU A 65 4.29 28.96 4.83
C GLU A 65 4.56 28.63 6.30
N LEU A 66 5.06 27.43 6.63
CA LEU A 66 5.44 27.03 7.98
C LEU A 66 6.94 27.20 8.26
N LEU A 67 7.74 27.56 7.25
CA LEU A 67 9.15 27.89 7.45
C LEU A 67 9.29 29.25 8.14
N THR A 68 10.27 29.36 9.03
CA THR A 68 10.70 30.65 9.59
C THR A 68 11.35 31.51 8.49
N ASP A 69 11.28 32.83 8.62
CA ASP A 69 11.78 33.75 7.60
C ASP A 69 13.27 33.54 7.30
N GLU A 70 14.09 33.30 8.32
CA GLU A 70 15.52 32.97 8.16
C GLU A 70 15.74 31.71 7.29
N LYS A 71 14.91 30.67 7.47
CA LYS A 71 15.01 29.43 6.70
C LYS A 71 14.54 29.62 5.26
N ARG A 72 13.56 30.49 5.02
CA ARG A 72 13.12 30.84 3.67
C ARG A 72 14.21 31.59 2.92
N GLU A 73 14.81 32.61 3.55
CA GLU A 73 15.90 33.38 2.94
C GLU A 73 17.13 32.52 2.63
N GLU A 74 17.46 31.58 3.51
CA GLU A 74 18.53 30.62 3.27
C GLU A 74 18.23 29.71 2.08
N LEU A 75 17.00 29.19 1.96
CA LEU A 75 16.52 28.41 0.82
C LEU A 75 16.59 29.19 -0.50
N PHE A 76 16.15 30.46 -0.51
CA PHE A 76 16.24 31.32 -1.68
C PHE A 76 17.69 31.53 -2.13
N ARG A 77 18.58 31.86 -1.19
CA ARG A 77 20.00 32.11 -1.48
C ARG A 77 20.67 30.87 -2.06
N ILE A 78 20.36 29.70 -1.51
CA ILE A 78 20.88 28.42 -1.99
C ILE A 78 20.36 28.15 -3.41
N TYR A 79 19.05 28.28 -3.65
CA TYR A 79 18.45 28.09 -4.97
C TYR A 79 19.06 28.99 -6.06
N ASP A 80 19.24 30.28 -5.78
CA ASP A 80 19.81 31.25 -6.73
C ASP A 80 21.27 30.94 -7.11
N GLN A 81 22.08 30.50 -6.14
CA GLN A 81 23.47 30.10 -6.38
C GLN A 81 23.57 28.86 -7.28
N LEU A 82 22.60 27.96 -7.17
CA LEU A 82 22.56 26.71 -7.91
C LEU A 82 22.13 26.91 -9.35
N ASP A 83 21.08 27.70 -9.59
CA ASP A 83 20.68 28.06 -10.94
C ASP A 83 21.81 28.74 -11.69
N SER A 84 22.40 29.76 -11.08
CA SER A 84 23.45 30.56 -11.69
C SER A 84 24.64 29.71 -12.12
N ARG A 85 24.90 28.58 -11.42
CA ARG A 85 26.08 27.75 -11.66
C ARG A 85 25.79 26.51 -12.51
N PHE A 86 24.56 25.98 -12.49
CA PHE A 86 24.25 24.67 -13.10
C PHE A 86 22.90 24.59 -13.82
N GLY A 87 22.08 25.63 -13.80
CA GLY A 87 20.74 25.65 -14.39
C GLY A 87 20.71 25.28 -15.88
N GLU A 88 21.77 25.62 -16.63
CA GLU A 88 21.91 25.24 -18.05
C GLU A 88 22.37 23.78 -18.27
N LYS A 89 23.22 23.23 -17.38
CA LYS A 89 23.76 21.86 -17.54
C LYS A 89 22.75 20.77 -17.15
N LEU A 90 21.94 21.03 -16.12
CA LEU A 90 20.91 20.11 -15.65
C LEU A 90 19.66 20.06 -16.57
N LYS A 91 19.58 20.95 -17.56
CA LYS A 91 18.53 20.90 -18.60
C LYS A 91 18.79 19.80 -19.64
N THR A 92 20.03 19.33 -19.78
CA THR A 92 20.45 18.47 -20.91
C THR A 92 20.97 17.09 -20.51
N GLU A 93 21.55 16.90 -19.32
CA GLU A 93 22.07 15.60 -18.87
C GLU A 93 21.60 15.27 -17.44
N LEU A 94 20.85 14.18 -17.29
CA LEU A 94 20.46 13.65 -15.97
C LEU A 94 21.64 12.87 -15.38
N ALA A 95 22.19 13.35 -14.26
CA ALA A 95 23.17 12.58 -13.48
C ALA A 95 22.44 11.65 -12.49
N PRO A 96 22.71 10.32 -12.49
CA PRO A 96 22.18 9.44 -11.46
C PRO A 96 22.82 9.76 -10.10
N LEU A 97 22.02 9.69 -9.04
CA LEU A 97 22.50 9.87 -7.67
C LEU A 97 23.47 8.74 -7.29
N PRO A 98 24.54 9.02 -6.50
CA PRO A 98 25.42 7.97 -5.98
C PRO A 98 24.66 6.93 -5.15
N THR A 99 25.13 5.69 -5.22
CA THR A 99 24.47 4.52 -4.63
C THR A 99 24.27 4.64 -3.12
N GLU A 100 25.22 5.19 -2.36
CA GLU A 100 25.07 5.31 -0.90
C GLU A 100 23.87 6.18 -0.51
N TYR A 101 23.62 7.24 -1.27
CA TYR A 101 22.49 8.14 -1.03
C TYR A 101 21.17 7.54 -1.44
N LEU A 102 21.15 6.73 -2.52
CA LEU A 102 19.95 5.97 -2.90
C LEU A 102 19.56 4.98 -1.80
N ILE A 103 20.54 4.38 -1.11
CA ILE A 103 20.30 3.50 0.03
C ILE A 103 19.69 4.29 1.20
N GLU A 104 20.30 5.41 1.59
CA GLU A 104 19.83 6.24 2.71
C GLU A 104 18.41 6.79 2.47
N LEU A 105 18.13 7.23 1.24
CA LEU A 105 16.79 7.64 0.82
C LEU A 105 15.80 6.48 0.92
N GLY A 106 16.20 5.28 0.48
CA GLY A 106 15.38 4.08 0.57
C GLY A 106 15.04 3.72 2.01
N GLU A 107 16.02 3.75 2.91
CA GLU A 107 15.85 3.44 4.33
C GLU A 107 14.94 4.46 5.03
N ARG A 108 15.14 5.75 4.76
CA ARG A 108 14.28 6.80 5.32
C ARG A 108 12.85 6.69 4.79
N ALA A 109 12.67 6.41 3.51
CA ALA A 109 11.36 6.21 2.90
C ALA A 109 10.61 5.05 3.54
N GLN A 110 11.33 3.96 3.79
CA GLN A 110 10.82 2.80 4.48
C GLN A 110 10.39 3.15 5.91
N GLY A 111 11.21 3.91 6.66
CA GLY A 111 10.89 4.40 8.01
C GLY A 111 9.65 5.29 8.07
N LEU A 112 9.41 6.09 7.04
CA LEU A 112 8.22 6.95 6.92
C LEU A 112 6.99 6.26 6.32
N GLY A 113 7.05 4.94 6.07
CA GLY A 113 5.96 4.20 5.46
C GLY A 113 5.74 4.49 3.97
N LYS A 114 6.70 5.14 3.30
CA LYS A 114 6.69 5.48 1.87
C LYS A 114 7.32 4.35 1.06
N PHE A 115 6.71 3.17 1.12
CA PHE A 115 7.32 1.93 0.59
C PHE A 115 7.57 1.96 -0.91
N ARG A 116 6.73 2.66 -1.68
CA ARG A 116 6.92 2.82 -3.12
C ARG A 116 8.19 3.61 -3.46
N ASP A 117 8.44 4.67 -2.70
CA ASP A 117 9.62 5.50 -2.88
C ASP A 117 10.87 4.75 -2.42
N ALA A 118 10.76 4.00 -1.32
CA ALA A 118 11.80 3.08 -0.88
C ALA A 118 12.18 2.05 -1.96
N HIS A 119 11.17 1.41 -2.58
CA HIS A 119 11.37 0.45 -3.66
C HIS A 119 12.09 1.08 -4.86
N SER A 120 11.68 2.28 -5.24
CA SER A 120 12.26 2.98 -6.37
C SER A 120 13.72 3.35 -6.11
N ALA A 121 14.04 3.81 -4.90
CA ALA A 121 15.41 4.12 -4.49
C ALA A 121 16.30 2.86 -4.45
N PHE A 122 15.84 1.77 -3.83
CA PHE A 122 16.58 0.51 -3.82
C PHE A 122 16.73 -0.12 -5.20
N LYS A 123 15.74 0.07 -6.09
CA LYS A 123 15.84 -0.37 -7.49
C LYS A 123 16.93 0.39 -8.23
N ALA A 124 16.97 1.72 -8.08
CA ALA A 124 18.00 2.57 -8.68
C ALA A 124 19.41 2.23 -8.15
N ALA A 125 19.50 1.84 -6.87
CA ALA A 125 20.74 1.37 -6.26
C ALA A 125 21.15 -0.06 -6.67
N GLY A 126 20.31 -0.81 -7.41
CA GLY A 126 20.56 -2.21 -7.74
C GLY A 126 20.41 -3.19 -6.56
N LEU A 127 19.72 -2.78 -5.50
CA LEU A 127 19.62 -3.52 -4.23
C LEU A 127 18.21 -4.01 -3.90
N LEU A 128 17.20 -3.68 -4.72
CA LEU A 128 15.80 -4.02 -4.44
C LEU A 128 15.60 -5.51 -4.15
N GLU A 129 16.10 -6.41 -5.00
CA GLU A 129 15.92 -7.85 -4.82
C GLU A 129 16.59 -8.37 -3.55
N LYS A 130 17.77 -7.84 -3.21
CA LYS A 130 18.46 -8.18 -1.96
C LYS A 130 17.61 -7.75 -0.77
N ARG A 131 17.03 -6.55 -0.82
CA ARG A 131 16.21 -5.99 0.25
C ARG A 131 14.89 -6.75 0.42
N VAL A 132 14.19 -7.04 -0.67
CA VAL A 132 12.96 -7.85 -0.67
C VAL A 132 13.23 -9.23 -0.06
N ASN A 133 14.29 -9.92 -0.51
CA ASN A 133 14.63 -11.23 0.05
C ASN A 133 14.97 -11.15 1.54
N GLN A 134 15.71 -10.14 1.98
CA GLN A 134 16.01 -9.93 3.40
C GLN A 134 14.72 -9.79 4.23
N LEU A 135 13.81 -8.90 3.82
CA LEU A 135 12.55 -8.68 4.53
C LEU A 135 11.69 -9.95 4.62
N VAL A 136 11.61 -10.71 3.51
CA VAL A 136 10.88 -11.98 3.48
C VAL A 136 11.54 -13.02 4.37
N THR A 137 12.87 -13.13 4.37
CA THR A 137 13.60 -14.06 5.24
C THR A 137 13.40 -13.70 6.72
N GLU A 138 13.47 -12.43 7.10
CA GLU A 138 13.21 -11.97 8.47
C GLU A 138 11.76 -12.29 8.89
N ALA A 139 10.77 -12.05 8.01
CA ALA A 139 9.39 -12.42 8.27
C ALA A 139 9.20 -13.93 8.51
N ILE A 140 9.85 -14.76 7.68
CA ILE A 140 9.81 -16.23 7.83
C ILE A 140 10.46 -16.66 9.14
N GLN A 141 11.60 -16.07 9.52
CA GLN A 141 12.27 -16.37 10.79
C GLN A 141 11.37 -16.09 11.98
N ILE A 142 10.62 -14.97 11.95
CA ILE A 142 9.62 -14.67 12.98
C ILE A 142 8.54 -15.75 12.98
N LEU A 143 7.89 -15.99 11.83
CA LEU A 143 6.74 -16.90 11.73
C LEU A 143 7.09 -18.37 12.06
N SER A 144 8.32 -18.78 11.78
CA SER A 144 8.84 -20.13 12.04
C SER A 144 9.56 -20.26 13.38
N ALA A 145 9.58 -19.20 14.20
CA ALA A 145 10.21 -19.26 15.51
C ALA A 145 9.55 -20.34 16.37
N LYS A 146 10.36 -21.11 17.11
CA LYS A 146 9.89 -22.26 17.90
C LYS A 146 8.78 -21.87 18.88
N GLU A 147 8.91 -20.71 19.53
CA GLU A 147 7.93 -20.11 20.45
C GLU A 147 6.54 -19.88 19.82
N ILE A 148 6.47 -19.58 18.52
CA ILE A 148 5.19 -19.44 17.80
C ILE A 148 4.56 -20.81 17.56
N SER A 149 5.39 -21.82 17.29
CA SER A 149 4.95 -23.17 16.96
C SER A 149 4.61 -24.01 18.20
N SER A 150 5.25 -23.75 19.35
CA SER A 150 5.00 -24.47 20.61
C SER A 150 3.76 -23.97 21.35
N GLY A 151 3.28 -22.76 21.03
CA GLY A 151 2.13 -22.16 21.71
C GLY A 151 2.46 -21.59 23.09
N ASP A 152 3.74 -21.38 23.40
CA ASP A 152 4.21 -20.85 24.69
C ASP A 152 3.97 -19.34 24.85
N LEU A 153 3.59 -18.66 23.76
CA LEU A 153 3.32 -17.23 23.74
C LEU A 153 1.91 -16.90 24.22
N THR A 154 1.77 -15.78 24.94
CA THR A 154 0.45 -15.20 25.17
C THR A 154 -0.18 -14.75 23.85
N PRO A 155 -1.52 -14.63 23.76
CA PRO A 155 -2.20 -14.13 22.57
C PRO A 155 -1.65 -12.79 22.08
N GLU A 156 -1.34 -11.86 23.00
CA GLU A 156 -0.83 -10.53 22.70
C GLU A 156 0.57 -10.58 22.08
N MET A 157 1.47 -11.39 22.66
CA MET A 157 2.82 -11.58 22.13
C MET A 157 2.81 -12.23 20.75
N LEU A 158 1.93 -13.20 20.54
CA LEU A 158 1.74 -13.82 19.23
C LEU A 158 1.25 -12.79 18.20
N GLU A 159 0.27 -11.97 18.59
CA GLU A 159 -0.29 -10.91 17.74
C GLU A 159 0.76 -9.85 17.36
N GLU A 160 1.61 -9.45 18.29
CA GLU A 160 2.73 -8.52 18.04
C GLU A 160 3.74 -9.09 17.05
N LYS A 161 4.15 -10.35 17.23
CA LYS A 161 5.09 -11.03 16.31
C LYS A 161 4.50 -11.18 14.91
N VAL A 162 3.24 -11.60 14.81
CA VAL A 162 2.57 -11.73 13.51
C VAL A 162 2.40 -10.36 12.84
N THR A 163 2.06 -9.32 13.60
CA THR A 163 1.98 -7.94 13.08
C THR A 163 3.33 -7.46 12.54
N SER A 164 4.42 -7.76 13.24
CA SER A 164 5.78 -7.46 12.80
C SER A 164 6.13 -8.19 11.50
N ALA A 165 5.83 -9.49 11.41
CA ALA A 165 6.04 -10.27 10.19
C ALA A 165 5.20 -9.74 9.01
N VAL A 166 3.93 -9.39 9.23
CA VAL A 166 3.07 -8.77 8.20
C VAL A 166 3.65 -7.44 7.73
N SER A 167 4.19 -6.62 8.64
CA SER A 167 4.81 -5.35 8.27
C SER A 167 6.02 -5.56 7.34
N LEU A 168 6.86 -6.56 7.63
CA LEU A 168 7.99 -6.92 6.77
C LEU A 168 7.54 -7.45 5.41
N VAL A 169 6.52 -8.31 5.37
CA VAL A 169 5.93 -8.81 4.12
C VAL A 169 5.38 -7.66 3.29
N PHE A 170 4.59 -6.78 3.90
CA PHE A 170 4.01 -5.61 3.24
C PHE A 170 5.10 -4.69 2.64
N GLN A 171 6.20 -4.50 3.36
CA GLN A 171 7.37 -3.75 2.89
C GLN A 171 8.09 -4.42 1.72
N ALA A 172 8.03 -5.75 1.62
CA ALA A 172 8.66 -6.52 0.55
C ALA A 172 7.85 -6.54 -0.75
N LEU A 173 6.53 -6.27 -0.70
CA LEU A 173 5.66 -6.33 -1.86
C LEU A 173 6.04 -5.28 -2.89
N ARG A 174 6.25 -5.70 -4.14
CA ARG A 174 6.50 -4.80 -5.27
C ARG A 174 5.22 -4.07 -5.65
N LEU A 175 4.96 -2.96 -4.97
CA LEU A 175 3.74 -2.19 -5.16
C LEU A 175 3.69 -1.61 -6.58
N LYS A 176 2.74 -2.07 -7.40
CA LYS A 176 2.52 -1.55 -8.76
C LYS A 176 1.85 -0.18 -8.67
N ASN A 177 2.22 0.78 -9.53
CA ASN A 177 1.53 2.08 -9.60
C ASN A 177 0.39 2.04 -10.62
N PRO A 178 -0.80 2.57 -10.28
CA PRO A 178 -1.26 2.90 -8.93
C PRO A 178 -1.60 1.67 -8.09
N PHE A 179 -1.25 1.70 -6.79
CA PHE A 179 -1.62 0.65 -5.82
C PHE A 179 -3.14 0.45 -5.78
N ARG A 180 -3.89 1.55 -5.93
CA ARG A 180 -5.35 1.54 -6.07
C ARG A 180 -5.81 0.73 -7.29
N ASN A 181 -5.11 0.87 -8.41
CA ASN A 181 -5.48 0.17 -9.63
C ASN A 181 -5.14 -1.31 -9.57
N GLN A 182 -4.16 -1.73 -8.76
CA GLN A 182 -3.79 -3.13 -8.62
C GLN A 182 -4.97 -3.95 -8.10
N PHE A 183 -5.53 -3.60 -6.93
CA PHE A 183 -6.65 -4.35 -6.37
C PHE A 183 -7.96 -4.16 -7.13
N GLN A 184 -8.15 -3.01 -7.79
CA GLN A 184 -9.26 -2.86 -8.75
C GLN A 184 -9.13 -3.84 -9.91
N THR A 185 -7.92 -3.96 -10.49
CA THR A 185 -7.67 -4.90 -11.58
C THR A 185 -7.84 -6.33 -11.12
N LEU A 186 -7.29 -6.70 -9.96
CA LEU A 186 -7.42 -8.05 -9.39
C LEU A 186 -8.87 -8.40 -9.06
N ALA A 187 -9.64 -7.47 -8.47
CA ALA A 187 -11.03 -7.69 -8.14
C ALA A 187 -11.90 -7.83 -9.40
N MET A 188 -11.68 -6.98 -10.41
CA MET A 188 -12.38 -7.08 -11.70
C MET A 188 -12.01 -8.36 -12.44
N ALA A 189 -10.72 -8.73 -12.44
CA ALA A 189 -10.26 -9.98 -13.03
C ALA A 189 -10.93 -11.17 -12.33
N LEU A 190 -10.88 -11.24 -10.99
CA LEU A 190 -11.52 -12.31 -10.22
C LEU A 190 -13.01 -12.44 -10.51
N HIS A 191 -13.76 -11.32 -10.55
CA HIS A 191 -15.22 -11.38 -10.65
C HIS A 191 -15.78 -11.41 -12.07
N LEU A 192 -15.04 -10.92 -13.07
CA LEU A 192 -15.57 -10.69 -14.43
C LEU A 192 -14.78 -11.37 -15.54
N GLU A 193 -13.49 -11.60 -15.37
CA GLU A 193 -12.61 -12.09 -16.45
C GLU A 193 -12.14 -13.54 -16.20
N ASP A 194 -11.75 -13.83 -14.96
CA ASP A 194 -11.22 -15.12 -14.50
C ASP A 194 -12.30 -15.96 -13.83
N ALA A 195 -13.17 -16.52 -14.69
CA ALA A 195 -14.21 -17.43 -14.25
C ALA A 195 -13.63 -18.70 -13.59
N GLU A 196 -12.39 -19.10 -13.88
CA GLU A 196 -11.79 -20.32 -13.34
C GLU A 196 -11.37 -20.13 -11.88
N SER A 197 -10.63 -19.06 -11.57
CA SER A 197 -10.22 -18.76 -10.20
C SER A 197 -11.42 -18.53 -9.29
N MET A 198 -12.45 -17.82 -9.76
CA MET A 198 -13.66 -17.61 -8.96
C MET A 198 -14.47 -18.88 -8.78
N ARG A 199 -14.58 -19.75 -9.79
CA ARG A 199 -15.20 -21.08 -9.63
C ARG A 199 -14.44 -21.94 -8.64
N LYS A 200 -13.12 -21.93 -8.69
CA LYS A 200 -12.25 -22.65 -7.76
C LYS A 200 -12.44 -22.15 -6.32
N TYR A 201 -12.43 -20.83 -6.13
CA TYR A 201 -12.67 -20.21 -4.83
C TYR A 201 -14.07 -20.51 -4.28
N ASN A 202 -15.10 -20.39 -5.11
CA ASN A 202 -16.47 -20.77 -4.73
C ASN A 202 -16.58 -22.25 -4.35
N LYS A 203 -15.90 -23.14 -5.07
CA LYS A 203 -15.84 -24.56 -4.71
C LYS A 203 -15.21 -24.77 -3.33
N TYR A 204 -14.15 -24.04 -2.99
CA TYR A 204 -13.55 -24.09 -1.66
C TYR A 204 -14.52 -23.64 -0.58
N ILE A 205 -15.26 -22.54 -0.82
CA ILE A 205 -16.31 -22.03 0.08
C ILE A 205 -17.43 -23.06 0.27
N GLU A 206 -17.95 -23.63 -0.83
CA GLU A 206 -19.04 -24.61 -0.79
C GLU A 206 -18.65 -25.90 -0.07
N GLN A 207 -17.36 -26.28 -0.14
CA GLN A 207 -16.80 -27.45 0.52
C GLN A 207 -16.24 -27.15 1.91
N SER A 208 -16.39 -25.91 2.41
CA SER A 208 -15.85 -25.44 3.68
C SER A 208 -14.34 -25.75 3.84
N GLN A 209 -13.59 -25.66 2.74
CA GLN A 209 -12.16 -25.93 2.68
C GLN A 209 -11.37 -24.77 3.28
N PHE A 210 -11.38 -24.72 4.60
CA PHE A 210 -10.90 -23.59 5.40
C PHE A 210 -9.46 -23.16 5.06
N LYS A 211 -8.55 -24.14 4.92
CA LYS A 211 -7.14 -23.86 4.64
C LYS A 211 -6.98 -23.24 3.26
N GLU A 212 -7.64 -23.82 2.27
CA GLU A 212 -7.60 -23.42 0.86
C GLU A 212 -8.20 -22.02 0.67
N ILE A 213 -9.28 -21.69 1.39
CA ILE A 213 -9.87 -20.34 1.38
C ILE A 213 -8.87 -19.31 1.92
N ILE A 214 -8.22 -19.58 3.06
CA ILE A 214 -7.25 -18.63 3.63
C ILE A 214 -6.02 -18.48 2.74
N GLU A 215 -5.50 -19.59 2.20
CA GLU A 215 -4.33 -19.55 1.31
C GLU A 215 -4.65 -18.72 0.05
N PHE A 216 -5.84 -18.89 -0.52
CA PHE A 216 -6.31 -18.06 -1.64
C PHE A 216 -6.38 -16.58 -1.26
N CYS A 217 -6.92 -16.25 -0.07
CA CYS A 217 -6.99 -14.86 0.40
C CYS A 217 -5.60 -14.23 0.60
N ILE A 218 -4.65 -14.98 1.17
CA ILE A 218 -3.27 -14.53 1.37
C ILE A 218 -2.60 -14.31 0.01
N GLU A 219 -2.73 -15.24 -0.93
CA GLU A 219 -2.20 -15.13 -2.29
C GLU A 219 -2.72 -13.89 -3.01
N PHE A 220 -4.04 -13.66 -2.95
CA PHE A 220 -4.68 -12.49 -3.55
C PHE A 220 -4.18 -11.17 -2.95
N LEU A 221 -4.06 -11.08 -1.62
CA LEU A 221 -3.59 -9.86 -0.96
C LEU A 221 -2.11 -9.57 -1.21
N ILE A 222 -1.28 -10.61 -1.33
CA ILE A 222 0.15 -10.46 -1.60
C ILE A 222 0.41 -10.12 -3.08
N ASP A 223 -0.35 -10.69 -4.02
CA ASP A 223 -0.18 -10.54 -5.49
C ASP A 223 1.29 -10.71 -5.95
N ASP A 224 2.01 -11.62 -5.30
CA ASP A 224 3.35 -12.04 -5.66
C ASP A 224 3.50 -13.51 -5.26
N ASN A 225 3.46 -14.40 -6.24
CA ASN A 225 3.48 -15.85 -6.02
C ASN A 225 4.76 -16.32 -5.30
N ALA A 226 5.90 -15.66 -5.53
CA ALA A 226 7.16 -16.04 -4.92
C ALA A 226 7.19 -15.68 -3.44
N ILE A 227 6.69 -14.49 -3.08
CA ILE A 227 6.54 -14.08 -1.68
C ILE A 227 5.46 -14.92 -1.00
N SER A 228 4.28 -15.05 -1.61
CA SER A 228 3.15 -15.78 -1.04
C SER A 228 3.50 -17.23 -0.75
N SER A 229 4.13 -17.94 -1.70
CA SER A 229 4.53 -19.35 -1.51
C SER A 229 5.49 -19.53 -0.33
N LYS A 230 6.50 -18.64 -0.20
CA LYS A 230 7.46 -18.68 0.91
C LYS A 230 6.78 -18.41 2.26
N ILE A 231 5.89 -17.43 2.32
CA ILE A 231 5.16 -17.08 3.55
C ILE A 231 4.17 -18.18 3.94
N SER A 232 3.38 -18.69 3.00
CA SER A 232 2.44 -19.79 3.23
C SER A 232 3.13 -21.05 3.77
N GLY A 233 4.36 -21.33 3.32
CA GLY A 233 5.19 -22.41 3.86
C GLY A 233 5.64 -22.20 5.31
N ALA A 234 5.78 -20.94 5.76
CA ALA A 234 6.16 -20.59 7.13
C ALA A 234 4.98 -20.59 8.12
N LEU A 235 3.74 -20.54 7.63
CA LEU A 235 2.54 -20.57 8.47
C LEU A 235 2.24 -22.02 8.87
N SER A 236 2.65 -22.42 10.07
CA SER A 236 2.60 -23.83 10.52
C SER A 236 1.21 -24.33 10.93
N SER A 237 0.29 -23.44 11.33
CA SER A 237 -1.03 -23.81 11.86
C SER A 237 -2.18 -23.00 11.26
N GLY A 238 -3.42 -23.48 11.44
CA GLY A 238 -4.63 -22.76 11.03
C GLY A 238 -4.84 -21.45 11.81
N LYS A 239 -4.56 -21.45 13.11
CA LYS A 239 -4.61 -20.24 13.97
C LYS A 239 -3.64 -19.18 13.48
N LEU A 240 -2.41 -19.57 13.14
CA LEU A 240 -1.39 -18.64 12.63
C LEU A 240 -1.77 -18.09 11.26
N ARG A 241 -2.29 -18.94 10.36
CA ARG A 241 -2.82 -18.51 9.04
C ARG A 241 -3.91 -17.45 9.17
N ARG A 242 -4.88 -17.67 10.07
CA ARG A 242 -5.96 -16.70 10.35
C ARG A 242 -5.44 -15.37 10.85
N LEU A 243 -4.60 -15.43 11.88
CA LEU A 243 -4.07 -14.22 12.49
C LEU A 243 -3.23 -13.42 11.48
N PHE A 244 -2.43 -14.13 10.67
CA PHE A 244 -1.67 -13.51 9.58
C PHE A 244 -2.59 -12.84 8.56
N LEU A 245 -3.63 -13.54 8.08
CA LEU A 245 -4.62 -12.98 7.15
C LEU A 245 -5.31 -11.74 7.74
N LYS A 246 -5.77 -11.80 9.00
CA LYS A 246 -6.41 -10.67 9.69
C LYS A 246 -5.48 -9.46 9.74
N LYS A 247 -4.23 -9.66 10.14
CA LYS A 247 -3.23 -8.58 10.22
C LYS A 247 -2.87 -8.02 8.85
N LEU A 248 -2.82 -8.87 7.83
CA LEU A 248 -2.61 -8.44 6.45
C LEU A 248 -3.79 -7.58 5.96
N ALA A 249 -5.03 -8.02 6.18
CA ALA A 249 -6.24 -7.29 5.84
C ALA A 249 -6.31 -5.90 6.54
N ILE A 250 -5.97 -5.84 7.83
CA ILE A 250 -5.85 -4.59 8.58
C ILE A 250 -4.79 -3.68 7.96
N ARG A 251 -3.62 -4.23 7.60
CA ARG A 251 -2.53 -3.46 7.03
C ARG A 251 -2.90 -2.85 5.68
N PHE A 252 -3.59 -3.62 4.84
CA PHE A 252 -4.07 -3.17 3.53
C PHE A 252 -5.24 -2.18 3.61
N SER A 253 -6.00 -2.21 4.71
CA SER A 253 -7.09 -1.26 4.98
C SER A 253 -6.61 0.05 5.61
N ASP A 254 -5.29 0.31 5.61
CA ASP A 254 -4.68 1.50 6.23
C ASP A 254 -4.95 1.60 7.75
N GLY A 255 -5.00 0.46 8.44
CA GLY A 255 -5.04 0.38 9.90
C GLY A 255 -6.33 -0.19 10.49
N SER A 256 -6.31 -0.39 11.82
CA SER A 256 -7.37 -1.10 12.56
C SER A 256 -8.69 -0.33 12.57
N GLY A 257 -8.67 1.00 12.68
CA GLY A 257 -9.90 1.80 12.72
C GLY A 257 -10.74 1.68 11.45
N ARG A 258 -10.10 1.82 10.27
CA ARG A 258 -10.79 1.67 8.99
C ARG A 258 -11.25 0.24 8.75
N TYR A 259 -10.41 -0.74 9.11
CA TYR A 259 -10.80 -2.16 9.04
C TYR A 259 -12.01 -2.47 9.92
N GLN A 260 -12.07 -1.93 11.14
CA GLN A 260 -13.21 -2.11 12.03
C GLN A 260 -14.50 -1.52 11.46
N THR A 261 -14.42 -0.32 10.85
CA THR A 261 -15.56 0.27 10.13
C THR A 261 -16.03 -0.63 8.99
N PHE A 262 -15.10 -1.23 8.24
CA PHE A 262 -15.44 -2.22 7.21
C PHE A 262 -16.15 -3.44 7.79
N VAL A 263 -15.64 -4.02 8.88
CA VAL A 263 -16.27 -5.17 9.56
C VAL A 263 -17.70 -4.85 9.99
N GLU A 264 -17.91 -3.69 10.62
CA GLU A 264 -19.24 -3.24 11.04
C GLU A 264 -20.19 -3.06 9.85
N ASN A 265 -19.71 -2.46 8.76
CA ASN A 265 -20.46 -2.28 7.53
C ASN A 265 -20.79 -3.62 6.86
N TYR A 266 -19.84 -4.55 6.85
CA TYR A 266 -20.04 -5.89 6.31
C TYR A 266 -21.12 -6.65 7.08
N ASN A 267 -21.08 -6.61 8.42
CA ASN A 267 -22.08 -7.27 9.26
C ASN A 267 -23.48 -6.66 9.09
N LYS A 268 -23.58 -5.32 9.03
CA LYS A 268 -24.85 -4.64 8.70
C LYS A 268 -25.38 -5.03 7.31
N ALA A 269 -24.49 -5.20 6.34
CA ALA A 269 -24.85 -5.63 4.99
C ALA A 269 -25.36 -7.09 4.97
N VAL A 270 -24.80 -7.97 5.80
CA VAL A 270 -25.27 -9.36 5.97
C VAL A 270 -26.69 -9.37 6.56
N GLU A 271 -26.92 -8.63 7.65
CA GLU A 271 -28.25 -8.51 8.29
C GLU A 271 -29.31 -7.95 7.34
N MET A 272 -28.94 -6.91 6.57
CA MET A 272 -29.82 -6.33 5.56
C MET A 272 -30.13 -7.33 4.44
N LEU A 273 -29.14 -8.09 3.97
CA LEU A 273 -29.34 -9.06 2.90
C LEU A 273 -30.28 -10.20 3.33
N GLN A 274 -30.19 -10.64 4.59
CA GLN A 274 -31.06 -11.69 5.15
C GLN A 274 -32.53 -11.25 5.27
N THR A 275 -32.78 -9.95 5.40
CA THR A 275 -34.12 -9.37 5.55
C THR A 275 -34.64 -8.67 4.29
N ALA A 276 -33.84 -8.64 3.22
CA ALA A 276 -34.18 -7.97 1.96
C ALA A 276 -35.37 -8.65 1.27
N SER A 277 -36.35 -7.83 0.87
CA SER A 277 -37.56 -8.32 0.18
C SER A 277 -37.89 -7.55 -1.09
N LYS A 278 -37.38 -6.32 -1.24
CA LYS A 278 -37.59 -5.47 -2.43
C LYS A 278 -36.27 -5.15 -3.11
N GLU A 279 -36.30 -4.81 -4.40
CA GLU A 279 -35.11 -4.44 -5.18
C GLU A 279 -34.23 -3.41 -4.47
N SER A 280 -34.87 -2.37 -3.92
CA SER A 280 -34.20 -1.29 -3.23
C SER A 280 -33.38 -1.75 -2.04
N ASP A 281 -33.76 -2.86 -1.41
CA ASP A 281 -33.07 -3.41 -0.26
C ASP A 281 -31.76 -4.07 -0.70
N TYR A 282 -31.80 -4.88 -1.76
CA TYR A 282 -30.61 -5.47 -2.37
C TYR A 282 -29.61 -4.41 -2.85
N LEU A 283 -30.09 -3.36 -3.52
CA LEU A 283 -29.23 -2.26 -3.99
C LEU A 283 -28.68 -1.38 -2.84
N LYS A 284 -29.28 -1.42 -1.65
CA LYS A 284 -28.72 -0.76 -0.46
C LYS A 284 -27.60 -1.59 0.18
N VAL A 285 -27.57 -2.91 0.01
CA VAL A 285 -26.49 -3.78 0.55
C VAL A 285 -25.11 -3.30 0.12
N GLN A 286 -24.91 -3.01 -1.18
CA GLN A 286 -23.63 -2.51 -1.69
C GLN A 286 -23.25 -1.11 -1.15
N LYS A 287 -24.25 -0.25 -0.87
CA LYS A 287 -24.03 1.05 -0.22
C LYS A 287 -23.58 0.88 1.23
N ILE A 288 -24.18 -0.06 1.94
CA ILE A 288 -23.81 -0.36 3.33
C ILE A 288 -22.40 -0.95 3.36
N LEU A 289 -22.08 -1.89 2.47
CA LEU A 289 -20.74 -2.48 2.36
C LEU A 289 -19.63 -1.41 2.26
N LEU A 290 -19.84 -0.40 1.41
CA LEU A 290 -18.89 0.69 1.23
C LEU A 290 -19.06 1.82 2.27
N GLY A 291 -20.17 1.85 3.01
CA GLY A 291 -20.54 2.95 3.92
C GLY A 291 -20.98 4.25 3.22
N ARG A 292 -21.04 4.26 1.88
CA ARG A 292 -21.41 5.43 1.05
C ARG A 292 -21.97 4.99 -0.30
N GLY A 293 -22.59 5.93 -1.00
CA GLY A 293 -22.97 5.74 -2.41
C GLY A 293 -21.79 5.93 -3.37
N THR A 294 -21.91 5.36 -4.57
CA THR A 294 -21.10 5.70 -5.75
C THR A 294 -21.94 6.53 -6.72
N GLY A 295 -21.29 7.24 -7.65
CA GLY A 295 -21.96 8.15 -8.59
C GLY A 295 -23.05 7.45 -9.41
N ASP A 296 -22.69 6.38 -10.13
CA ASP A 296 -23.62 5.70 -11.04
C ASP A 296 -24.38 4.54 -10.36
N ASN A 297 -24.04 4.24 -9.10
CA ASN A 297 -24.61 3.14 -8.31
C ASN A 297 -24.49 1.75 -8.94
N GLU A 298 -23.61 1.58 -9.91
CA GLU A 298 -23.35 0.30 -10.57
C GLU A 298 -22.49 -0.63 -9.72
N TYR A 299 -22.80 -1.93 -9.74
CA TYR A 299 -22.14 -2.93 -8.88
C TYR A 299 -20.61 -2.98 -9.08
N PHE A 300 -20.13 -2.78 -10.31
CA PHE A 300 -18.69 -2.82 -10.61
C PHE A 300 -17.95 -1.62 -10.00
N GLN A 301 -18.59 -0.46 -9.88
CA GLN A 301 -18.01 0.70 -9.20
C GLN A 301 -17.88 0.42 -7.71
N TYR A 302 -18.89 -0.18 -7.09
CA TYR A 302 -18.80 -0.59 -5.70
C TYR A 302 -17.69 -1.62 -5.48
N LEU A 303 -17.54 -2.61 -6.38
CA LEU A 303 -16.45 -3.58 -6.32
C LEU A 303 -15.08 -2.90 -6.41
N GLN A 304 -14.92 -1.97 -7.36
CA GLN A 304 -13.68 -1.21 -7.53
C GLN A 304 -13.34 -0.38 -6.29
N GLU A 305 -14.29 0.40 -5.76
CA GLU A 305 -14.07 1.23 -4.57
C GLU A 305 -13.82 0.37 -3.33
N LEU A 306 -14.57 -0.73 -3.16
CA LEU A 306 -14.37 -1.67 -2.07
C LEU A 306 -12.97 -2.29 -2.14
N SER A 307 -12.49 -2.69 -3.33
CA SER A 307 -11.16 -3.26 -3.50
C SER A 307 -10.02 -2.29 -3.19
N VAL A 308 -10.27 -0.98 -3.31
CA VAL A 308 -9.29 0.06 -2.97
C VAL A 308 -9.25 0.31 -1.47
N GLU A 309 -10.41 0.41 -0.83
CA GLU A 309 -10.50 0.73 0.59
C GLU A 309 -10.16 -0.50 1.45
N HIS A 310 -10.65 -1.67 1.03
CA HIS A 310 -10.55 -2.93 1.74
C HIS A 310 -10.33 -4.07 0.73
N PRO A 311 -9.09 -4.32 0.29
CA PRO A 311 -8.80 -5.35 -0.72
C PRO A 311 -9.41 -6.73 -0.43
N ILE A 312 -9.40 -7.14 0.85
CA ILE A 312 -10.04 -8.38 1.33
C ILE A 312 -11.54 -8.42 1.05
N GLY A 313 -12.22 -7.28 1.04
CA GLY A 313 -13.65 -7.15 0.76
C GLY A 313 -14.02 -7.72 -0.62
N SER A 314 -13.12 -7.64 -1.60
CA SER A 314 -13.31 -8.24 -2.93
C SER A 314 -13.47 -9.76 -2.88
N LEU A 315 -12.88 -10.43 -1.88
CA LEU A 315 -12.97 -11.87 -1.67
C LEU A 315 -14.16 -12.27 -0.80
N LEU A 316 -14.73 -11.31 -0.07
CA LEU A 316 -15.84 -11.52 0.85
C LEU A 316 -17.20 -11.24 0.23
N VAL A 317 -17.23 -10.83 -1.04
CA VAL A 317 -18.46 -10.53 -1.78
C VAL A 317 -18.56 -11.39 -3.04
N HIS A 318 -19.78 -11.50 -3.57
CA HIS A 318 -20.04 -12.01 -4.93
C HIS A 318 -21.00 -11.09 -5.68
N ILE A 319 -21.10 -11.29 -6.99
CA ILE A 319 -22.10 -10.64 -7.82
C ILE A 319 -23.37 -11.48 -7.83
N ARG A 320 -24.51 -10.88 -7.47
CA ARG A 320 -25.84 -11.49 -7.52
C ARG A 320 -26.79 -10.69 -8.39
N LEU A 321 -27.92 -11.31 -8.75
CA LEU A 321 -29.04 -10.66 -9.42
C LEU A 321 -30.16 -10.36 -8.41
N THR A 322 -30.74 -9.17 -8.50
CA THR A 322 -32.00 -8.82 -7.84
C THR A 322 -33.17 -9.57 -8.51
N PRO A 323 -34.37 -9.57 -7.91
CA PRO A 323 -35.58 -10.12 -8.54
C PRO A 323 -35.91 -9.50 -9.92
N GLU A 324 -35.67 -8.21 -10.14
CA GLU A 324 -35.81 -7.56 -11.46
C GLU A 324 -34.58 -7.72 -12.38
N GLY A 325 -33.58 -8.52 -11.99
CA GLY A 325 -32.44 -8.86 -12.84
C GLY A 325 -31.29 -7.83 -12.85
N LYS A 326 -31.24 -6.89 -11.90
CA LYS A 326 -30.09 -5.99 -11.75
C LYS A 326 -28.96 -6.67 -11.00
N ARG A 327 -27.72 -6.42 -11.41
CA ARG A 327 -26.54 -6.93 -10.71
C ARG A 327 -26.22 -6.06 -9.50
N TYR A 328 -25.80 -6.68 -8.41
CA TYR A 328 -25.31 -6.00 -7.21
C TYR A 328 -24.23 -6.86 -6.54
N ILE A 329 -23.37 -6.23 -5.72
CA ILE A 329 -22.44 -6.97 -4.86
C ILE A 329 -23.12 -7.32 -3.52
N ALA A 330 -22.93 -8.55 -3.08
CA ALA A 330 -23.50 -9.07 -1.83
C ALA A 330 -22.42 -9.75 -0.98
N PRO A 331 -22.47 -9.64 0.35
CA PRO A 331 -21.68 -10.45 1.27
C PRO A 331 -21.86 -11.95 0.98
N ILE A 332 -20.80 -12.72 1.10
CA ILE A 332 -20.87 -14.18 1.03
C ILE A 332 -21.38 -14.70 2.38
N ILE A 333 -22.54 -15.35 2.34
CA ILE A 333 -23.18 -16.05 3.46
C ILE A 333 -23.10 -17.55 3.17
N LEU A 334 -22.57 -18.31 4.13
CA LEU A 334 -22.41 -19.76 4.04
C LEU A 334 -23.74 -20.48 4.28
N LYS A 335 -23.82 -21.77 3.93
CA LYS A 335 -25.00 -22.61 4.21
C LYS A 335 -25.32 -22.76 5.70
N SER A 336 -24.36 -22.49 6.57
CA SER A 336 -24.53 -22.48 8.03
C SER A 336 -25.04 -21.13 8.55
N ASP A 337 -25.51 -20.25 7.68
CA ASP A 337 -25.95 -18.87 7.95
C ASP A 337 -24.89 -17.92 8.52
N ASN A 338 -23.65 -18.40 8.70
CA ASN A 338 -22.51 -17.56 9.07
C ASN A 338 -22.00 -16.80 7.85
N SER A 339 -21.53 -15.57 8.07
CA SER A 339 -20.84 -14.83 7.03
C SER A 339 -19.44 -15.42 6.77
N LEU A 340 -18.90 -15.24 5.56
CA LEU A 340 -17.53 -15.68 5.26
C LEU A 340 -16.49 -14.96 6.14
N LEU A 341 -16.74 -13.70 6.51
CA LEU A 341 -15.89 -12.93 7.42
C LEU A 341 -15.78 -13.61 8.79
N ASP A 342 -16.91 -14.03 9.36
CA ASP A 342 -16.97 -14.71 10.65
C ASP A 342 -16.36 -16.11 10.58
N PHE A 343 -16.64 -16.85 9.49
CA PHE A 343 -16.06 -18.16 9.26
C PHE A 343 -14.53 -18.12 9.22
N LEU A 344 -13.95 -17.07 8.64
CA LEU A 344 -12.51 -16.86 8.61
C LEU A 344 -11.93 -16.39 9.96
N GLU A 345 -12.79 -16.04 10.93
CA GLU A 345 -12.46 -15.43 12.22
C GLU A 345 -11.56 -14.19 12.06
N ILE A 346 -11.83 -13.38 11.03
CA ILE A 346 -11.07 -12.16 10.74
C ILE A 346 -11.84 -10.87 11.04
N SER A 347 -13.06 -10.97 11.59
CA SER A 347 -13.83 -9.85 12.14
C SER A 347 -13.06 -9.09 13.22
#